data_AF-K5ZK39-F1
#
_entry.id   AF-K5ZK39-F1
#
_cell.length_a   1.000
_cell.length_b   1.000
_cell.length_c   1.000
_cell.angle_alpha   90.00
_cell.angle_beta   90.00
_cell.angle_gamma   90.00
#
_symmetry.space_group_name_H-M   'P 1'
#
loop_
_entity.id
_entity.type
_entity.pdbx_description
1 polymer ?
#
loop_
_entity_poly.entity_id
_entity_poly.type
_entity_poly.pdbx_seq_one_letter_code
_entity_poly.pdbx_strand_id
1 'polypeptide(L)'
;MRVNLKKSLFILAFSTISLATAMAASTSVPPPSGQCAHLDLDASKIIPNTIFPVTLKPYGDVCFVGHIINDPLGDEGINHQALDTAYIALSLYQNGKDIHDLTWPNTPDYAWNTLTAEVKSVAFRRLRGSKYTDIIVIGVSGGPSGQPIYQPLIYITSKTKITFDQTLSDLMSQGNYATMPELLKAIDRVGVKPPPASDE
;
A
#
# COMPACT_ATOMS: atom_id res chain seq x y z
N MET A 1 -32.50 -53.56 -61.46
CA MET A 1 -31.76 -52.34 -61.88
C MET A 1 -31.48 -51.50 -60.63
N ARG A 2 -30.29 -50.89 -60.59
CA ARG A 2 -29.56 -50.37 -59.41
C ARG A 2 -30.30 -49.29 -58.59
N VAL A 3 -30.19 -49.33 -57.26
CA VAL A 3 -30.34 -48.13 -56.40
C VAL A 3 -29.26 -48.11 -55.32
N ASN A 4 -28.67 -46.92 -55.15
CA ASN A 4 -27.37 -46.60 -54.57
C ASN A 4 -27.28 -46.62 -53.04
N LEU A 5 -26.12 -47.08 -52.54
CA LEU A 5 -25.59 -46.75 -51.22
C LEU A 5 -25.31 -45.24 -51.12
N LYS A 6 -25.90 -44.55 -50.14
CA LYS A 6 -25.34 -43.30 -49.61
C LYS A 6 -24.55 -43.61 -48.34
N LYS A 7 -23.23 -43.49 -48.44
CA LYS A 7 -22.30 -43.52 -47.30
C LYS A 7 -22.43 -42.20 -46.53
N SER A 8 -22.82 -42.26 -45.27
CA SER A 8 -22.65 -41.15 -44.33
C SER A 8 -21.27 -41.26 -43.69
N LEU A 9 -20.40 -40.30 -44.00
CA LEU A 9 -19.07 -40.16 -43.41
C LEU A 9 -19.19 -39.21 -42.20
N PHE A 10 -19.07 -39.74 -40.98
CA PHE A 10 -18.93 -38.94 -39.77
C PHE A 10 -17.45 -38.59 -39.58
N ILE A 11 -17.10 -37.31 -39.61
CA ILE A 11 -15.77 -36.81 -39.25
C ILE A 11 -15.84 -36.36 -37.79
N LEU A 12 -15.15 -37.08 -36.89
CA LEU A 12 -14.89 -36.66 -35.51
C LEU A 12 -13.62 -35.79 -35.51
N ALA A 13 -13.77 -34.49 -35.27
CA ALA A 13 -12.64 -33.61 -35.00
C ALA A 13 -12.23 -33.75 -33.53
N PHE A 14 -11.08 -34.39 -33.29
CA PHE A 14 -10.43 -34.38 -31.98
C PHE A 14 -9.61 -33.09 -31.86
N SER A 15 -10.09 -32.13 -31.07
CA SER A 15 -9.30 -30.97 -30.67
C SER A 15 -8.19 -31.42 -29.74
N THR A 16 -6.96 -31.47 -30.25
CA THR A 16 -5.76 -31.65 -29.43
C THR A 16 -5.58 -30.42 -28.55
N ILE A 17 -5.86 -30.57 -27.25
CA ILE A 17 -5.52 -29.56 -26.25
C ILE A 17 -4.00 -29.60 -26.10
N SER A 18 -3.32 -28.58 -26.63
CA SER A 18 -1.92 -28.33 -26.33
C SER A 18 -1.77 -28.03 -24.85
N LEU A 19 -1.14 -28.93 -24.11
CA LEU A 19 -0.70 -28.71 -22.75
C LEU A 19 0.53 -27.78 -22.80
N ALA A 20 0.29 -26.47 -22.82
CA ALA A 20 1.35 -25.50 -22.63
C ALA A 20 1.72 -25.48 -21.14
N THR A 21 2.81 -26.15 -20.80
CA THR A 21 3.50 -25.99 -19.52
C THR A 21 3.93 -24.52 -19.42
N ALA A 22 3.11 -23.69 -18.77
CA ALA A 22 3.50 -22.35 -18.40
C ALA A 22 4.60 -22.46 -17.35
N MET A 23 5.85 -22.25 -17.76
CA MET A 23 6.93 -21.99 -16.81
C MET A 23 6.55 -20.74 -16.02
N ALA A 24 6.49 -20.88 -14.70
CA ALA A 24 6.38 -19.75 -13.80
C ALA A 24 7.56 -18.80 -14.10
N ALA A 25 7.26 -17.65 -14.68
CA ALA A 25 8.22 -16.57 -14.78
C ALA A 25 8.54 -16.13 -13.35
N SER A 26 9.74 -16.42 -12.87
CA SER A 26 10.30 -15.73 -11.71
C SER A 26 10.36 -14.26 -12.08
N THR A 27 9.37 -13.48 -11.65
CA THR A 27 9.38 -12.03 -11.74
C THR A 27 10.40 -11.53 -10.73
N SER A 28 11.67 -11.47 -11.14
CA SER A 28 12.65 -10.65 -10.44
C SER A 28 12.12 -9.22 -10.47
N VAL A 29 11.84 -8.66 -9.30
CA VAL A 29 11.48 -7.24 -9.18
C VAL A 29 12.63 -6.46 -9.81
N PRO A 30 12.40 -5.69 -10.89
CA PRO A 30 13.47 -4.92 -11.51
C PRO A 30 14.07 -3.98 -10.46
N PRO A 31 15.40 -3.78 -10.45
CA PRO A 31 16.04 -2.92 -9.48
C PRO A 31 15.40 -1.53 -9.56
N PRO A 32 15.18 -0.88 -8.40
CA PRO A 32 14.58 0.44 -8.40
C PRO A 32 15.41 1.41 -9.27
N SER A 33 14.74 2.13 -10.16
CA SER A 33 15.35 3.15 -11.02
C SER A 33 14.99 4.56 -10.52
N GLY A 34 15.79 5.57 -10.87
CA GLY A 34 15.49 6.96 -10.50
C GLY A 34 15.71 7.25 -9.01
N GLN A 35 14.78 7.93 -8.36
CA GLN A 35 14.89 8.36 -6.94
C GLN A 35 15.14 7.20 -5.96
N CYS A 36 14.80 5.97 -6.36
CA CYS A 36 14.93 4.78 -5.53
C CYS A 36 16.20 3.95 -5.81
N ALA A 37 17.06 4.36 -6.75
CA ALA A 37 18.19 3.54 -7.23
C ALA A 37 19.33 3.32 -6.22
N HIS A 38 19.32 4.05 -5.11
CA HIS A 38 20.38 4.03 -4.09
C HIS A 38 19.87 3.63 -2.71
N LEU A 39 18.73 2.92 -2.62
CA LEU A 39 18.24 2.41 -1.35
C LEU A 39 19.18 1.31 -0.83
N ASP A 40 19.84 1.57 0.30
CA ASP A 40 20.63 0.59 1.04
C ASP A 40 19.76 -0.01 2.16
N LEU A 41 18.81 -0.84 1.75
CA LEU A 41 17.89 -1.54 2.65
C LEU A 41 17.97 -3.04 2.41
N ASP A 42 17.86 -3.80 3.50
CA ASP A 42 17.69 -5.25 3.43
C ASP A 42 16.38 -5.57 2.69
N ALA A 43 16.50 -6.14 1.49
CA ALA A 43 15.37 -6.47 0.64
C ALA A 43 14.36 -7.43 1.32
N SER A 44 14.80 -8.23 2.30
CA SER A 44 13.91 -9.12 3.08
C SER A 44 12.99 -8.36 4.04
N LYS A 45 13.32 -7.11 4.35
CA LYS A 45 12.53 -6.22 5.21
C LYS A 45 11.60 -5.31 4.43
N ILE A 46 11.72 -5.25 3.11
CA ILE A 46 10.86 -4.40 2.28
C ILE A 46 9.48 -5.05 2.11
N ILE A 47 8.42 -4.28 2.35
CA ILE A 47 7.06 -4.74 2.08
C ILE A 47 6.87 -4.76 0.55
N PRO A 48 6.44 -5.89 -0.05
CA PRO A 48 6.28 -5.98 -1.50
C PRO A 48 5.39 -4.87 -2.07
N ASN A 49 5.77 -4.34 -3.24
CA ASN A 49 5.03 -3.28 -3.95
C ASN A 49 4.86 -1.97 -3.16
N THR A 50 5.81 -1.63 -2.27
CA THR A 50 5.80 -0.37 -1.50
C THR A 50 6.96 0.57 -1.79
N ILE A 51 7.78 0.28 -2.82
CA ILE A 51 8.85 1.17 -3.27
C ILE A 51 8.31 2.06 -4.39
N PHE A 52 8.24 3.37 -4.16
CA PHE A 52 7.73 4.33 -5.15
C PHE A 52 8.61 5.57 -5.29
N PRO A 53 9.08 5.90 -6.52
CA PRO A 53 9.64 7.21 -6.80
C PRO A 53 8.51 8.26 -6.80
N VAL A 54 8.61 9.28 -5.97
CA VAL A 54 7.56 10.30 -5.81
C VAL A 54 8.13 11.69 -5.57
N THR A 55 7.39 12.72 -5.99
CA THR A 55 7.69 14.11 -5.64
C THR A 55 6.69 14.59 -4.59
N LEU A 56 7.17 14.83 -3.36
CA LEU A 56 6.35 15.23 -2.22
C LEU A 56 6.88 16.54 -1.61
N LYS A 57 5.99 17.43 -1.18
CA LYS A 57 6.41 18.58 -0.36
C LYS A 57 6.54 18.17 1.11
N PRO A 58 7.45 18.79 1.88
CA PRO A 58 8.50 19.73 1.48
C PRO A 58 9.71 19.08 0.77
N TYR A 59 9.81 17.75 0.75
CA TYR A 59 11.05 17.00 0.50
C TYR A 59 11.56 16.97 -0.95
N GLY A 60 10.73 17.33 -1.92
CA GLY A 60 11.07 17.26 -3.35
C GLY A 60 10.99 15.82 -3.86
N ASP A 61 11.95 15.45 -4.70
CA ASP A 61 12.05 14.11 -5.26
C ASP A 61 12.64 13.15 -4.22
N VAL A 62 11.86 12.13 -3.87
CA VAL A 62 12.16 11.13 -2.84
C VAL A 62 11.73 9.75 -3.31
N CYS A 63 12.22 8.73 -2.61
CA CYS A 63 11.70 7.38 -2.69
C CYS A 63 10.88 7.06 -1.44
N PHE A 64 9.60 6.77 -1.61
CA PHE A 64 8.78 6.22 -0.54
C PHE A 64 9.04 4.71 -0.43
N VAL A 65 9.21 4.20 0.79
CA VAL A 65 9.41 2.77 1.06
C VAL A 65 8.62 2.35 2.29
N GLY A 66 7.83 1.28 2.18
CA GLY A 66 7.32 0.52 3.33
C GLY A 66 8.27 -0.61 3.69
N HIS A 67 8.74 -0.67 4.93
CA HIS A 67 9.67 -1.70 5.38
C HIS A 67 9.49 -2.03 6.85
N ILE A 68 9.96 -3.20 7.25
CA ILE A 68 9.80 -3.76 8.58
C ILE A 68 11.07 -3.45 9.39
N ILE A 69 10.94 -2.68 10.46
CA ILE A 69 12.04 -2.35 11.37
C ILE A 69 11.82 -3.11 12.68
N ASN A 70 12.87 -3.74 13.20
CA ASN A 70 12.83 -4.30 14.56
C ASN A 70 12.81 -3.14 15.56
N ASP A 71 11.90 -3.15 16.55
CA ASP A 71 11.72 -2.05 17.50
C ASP A 71 13.08 -1.58 18.08
N PRO A 72 13.50 -0.33 17.83
CA PRO A 72 14.76 0.20 18.36
C PRO A 72 14.69 0.51 19.87
N LEU A 73 13.50 0.50 20.47
CA LEU A 73 13.24 0.85 21.88
C LEU A 73 13.02 -0.37 22.78
N GLY A 74 13.74 -1.48 22.55
CA GLY A 74 13.84 -2.59 23.51
C GLY A 74 14.46 -2.21 24.88
N ASP A 75 14.38 -0.93 25.28
CA ASP A 75 15.04 -0.29 26.41
C ASP A 75 13.97 0.35 27.34
N GLU A 76 13.50 -0.48 28.28
CA GLU A 76 13.03 -0.24 29.66
C GLU A 76 12.03 0.88 30.04
N GLY A 77 11.54 1.75 29.14
CA GLY A 77 10.75 2.93 29.54
C GLY A 77 9.30 3.00 29.04
N ILE A 78 9.01 2.49 27.85
CA ILE A 78 7.68 2.52 27.25
C ILE A 78 7.16 1.09 27.24
N ASN A 79 6.04 0.86 27.93
CA ASN A 79 5.46 -0.47 28.04
C ASN A 79 4.80 -0.88 26.70
N HIS A 80 5.62 -1.22 25.72
CA HIS A 80 5.24 -1.89 24.46
C HIS A 80 4.91 -3.36 24.79
N GLN A 81 4.11 -3.63 25.83
CA GLN A 81 3.86 -4.97 26.38
C GLN A 81 3.17 -5.96 25.41
N ALA A 82 3.05 -5.58 24.14
CA ALA A 82 2.61 -6.42 23.03
C ALA A 82 3.62 -6.53 21.86
N LEU A 83 4.74 -5.80 21.84
CA LEU A 83 5.60 -5.68 20.66
C LEU A 83 7.08 -5.90 21.00
N ASP A 84 7.41 -7.16 21.29
CA ASP A 84 8.77 -7.71 21.12
C ASP A 84 9.06 -8.02 19.62
N THR A 85 8.38 -7.30 18.72
CA THR A 85 8.10 -7.75 17.36
C THR A 85 8.09 -6.55 16.42
N ALA A 86 8.81 -6.67 15.31
CA ALA A 86 9.03 -5.61 14.35
C ALA A 86 7.78 -4.78 13.95
N TYR A 87 7.97 -3.49 13.67
CA TYR A 87 6.93 -2.56 13.23
C TYR A 87 7.06 -2.20 11.74
N ILE A 88 5.98 -1.71 11.14
CA ILE A 88 5.95 -1.22 9.76
C ILE A 88 6.40 0.25 9.73
N ALA A 89 7.60 0.51 9.23
CA ALA A 89 8.10 1.86 8.96
C ALA A 89 7.71 2.31 7.55
N LEU A 90 7.19 3.53 7.46
CA LEU A 90 6.88 4.20 6.21
C LEU A 90 7.83 5.37 6.02
N SER A 91 8.94 5.13 5.34
CA SER A 91 10.05 6.06 5.27
C SER A 91 10.13 6.75 3.91
N LEU A 92 10.58 8.00 3.93
CA LEU A 92 11.00 8.75 2.76
C LEU A 92 12.51 8.76 2.69
N TYR A 93 13.05 8.31 1.56
CA TYR A 93 14.48 8.31 1.29
C TYR A 93 14.86 9.35 0.26
N GLN A 94 15.99 10.01 0.47
CA GLN A 94 16.61 10.88 -0.53
C GLN A 94 18.10 10.57 -0.61
N ASN A 95 18.58 10.26 -1.82
CA ASN A 95 19.97 9.85 -2.06
C ASN A 95 20.41 8.69 -1.15
N GLY A 96 19.52 7.70 -0.95
CA GLY A 96 19.77 6.51 -0.14
C GLY A 96 19.69 6.70 1.38
N LYS A 97 19.42 7.92 1.86
CA LYS A 97 19.28 8.21 3.30
C LYS A 97 17.82 8.35 3.68
N ASP A 98 17.42 7.76 4.82
CA ASP A 98 16.12 8.05 5.43
C ASP A 98 16.12 9.50 5.90
N ILE A 99 15.20 10.29 5.37
CA ILE A 99 15.04 11.71 5.73
C ILE A 99 13.77 11.96 6.54
N HIS A 100 12.84 11.01 6.58
CA HIS A 100 11.58 11.15 7.30
C HIS A 100 10.85 9.81 7.45
N ASP A 101 10.63 9.38 8.70
CA ASP A 101 9.72 8.27 9.04
C ASP A 101 8.32 8.82 9.34
N LEU A 102 7.32 8.38 8.57
CA LEU A 102 5.91 8.72 8.77
C LEU A 102 5.28 7.89 9.91
N THR A 103 5.87 6.75 10.26
CA THR A 103 5.35 5.85 11.29
C THR A 103 5.67 6.38 12.68
N TRP A 104 6.93 6.36 13.12
CA TRP A 104 7.28 6.75 14.50
C TRP A 104 8.08 8.06 14.53
N PRO A 105 7.80 9.00 15.45
CA PRO A 105 6.68 9.05 16.42
C PRO A 105 5.40 9.69 15.83
N ASN A 106 5.30 9.77 14.50
CA ASN A 106 4.34 10.65 13.80
C ASN A 106 2.95 10.04 13.58
N THR A 107 2.80 8.74 13.76
CA THR A 107 1.54 7.99 13.67
C THR A 107 1.36 7.17 14.95
N PRO A 108 0.21 7.29 15.65
CA PRO A 108 -0.03 6.54 16.88
C PRO A 108 0.02 5.02 16.68
N ASP A 109 0.55 4.28 17.65
CA ASP A 109 0.74 2.82 17.58
C ASP A 109 -0.55 2.07 17.26
N TYR A 110 -1.68 2.53 17.79
CA TYR A 110 -2.98 1.89 17.54
C TYR A 110 -3.35 1.94 16.04
N ALA A 111 -2.92 2.95 15.30
CA ALA A 111 -3.26 3.11 13.88
C ALA A 111 -2.59 2.00 13.04
N TRP A 112 -1.35 1.63 13.36
CA TRP A 112 -0.68 0.50 12.72
C TRP A 112 -1.24 -0.84 13.19
N ASN A 113 -1.41 -1.01 14.49
CA ASN A 113 -1.80 -2.31 15.05
C ASN A 113 -3.28 -2.65 14.79
N THR A 114 -4.13 -1.63 14.71
CA THR A 114 -5.59 -1.81 14.59
C THR A 114 -6.08 -1.50 13.20
N LEU A 115 -5.57 -0.44 12.57
CA LEU A 115 -6.10 0.01 11.27
C LEU A 115 -5.35 -0.61 10.09
N THR A 116 -4.09 -1.00 10.22
CA THR A 116 -3.29 -1.49 9.08
C THR A 116 -2.27 -2.54 9.53
N ALA A 117 -2.77 -3.74 9.87
CA ALA A 117 -1.94 -4.88 10.24
C ALA A 117 -1.07 -5.39 9.07
N GLU A 118 -1.54 -5.20 7.84
CA GLU A 118 -0.79 -5.52 6.61
C GLU A 118 -0.97 -4.40 5.58
N VAL A 119 0.12 -3.85 5.04
CA VAL A 119 0.04 -2.88 3.93
C VAL A 119 -0.20 -3.60 2.61
N LYS A 120 -1.27 -3.24 1.90
CA LYS A 120 -1.62 -3.81 0.59
C LYS A 120 -1.22 -2.92 -0.58
N SER A 121 -1.31 -1.61 -0.40
CA SER A 121 -0.98 -0.64 -1.45
C SER A 121 -0.75 0.75 -0.88
N VAL A 122 -0.06 1.58 -1.64
CA VAL A 122 0.10 3.01 -1.33
C VAL A 122 -0.34 3.81 -2.55
N ALA A 123 -1.08 4.88 -2.31
CA ALA A 123 -1.51 5.81 -3.34
C ALA A 123 -1.03 7.22 -3.02
N PHE A 124 -0.59 7.92 -4.06
CA PHE A 124 -0.16 9.31 -3.99
C PHE A 124 -1.12 10.16 -4.81
N ARG A 125 -1.89 11.01 -4.13
CA ARG A 125 -2.87 11.86 -4.80
C ARG A 125 -3.23 13.06 -3.97
N ARG A 126 -3.66 14.12 -4.62
CA ARG A 126 -4.24 15.28 -3.95
C ARG A 126 -5.67 14.96 -3.51
N LEU A 127 -5.93 14.97 -2.21
CA LEU A 127 -7.29 14.89 -1.69
C LEU A 127 -8.01 16.23 -1.88
N ARG A 128 -9.34 16.20 -1.93
CA ARG A 128 -10.14 17.42 -2.10
C ARG A 128 -9.90 18.32 -0.90
N GLY A 129 -9.46 19.56 -1.14
CA GLY A 129 -9.10 20.53 -0.10
C GLY A 129 -7.59 20.65 0.13
N SER A 130 -6.82 19.62 -0.25
CA SER A 130 -5.35 19.67 -0.19
C SER A 130 -4.76 20.47 -1.34
N LYS A 131 -3.68 21.19 -1.06
CA LYS A 131 -2.89 21.90 -2.09
C LYS A 131 -1.80 21.02 -2.70
N TYR A 132 -1.31 20.03 -1.95
CA TYR A 132 -0.19 19.17 -2.30
C TYR A 132 -0.64 17.71 -2.47
N THR A 133 0.27 16.85 -2.92
CA THR A 133 0.01 15.41 -3.04
C THR A 133 0.03 14.78 -1.66
N ASP A 134 -1.04 14.11 -1.27
CA ASP A 134 -1.18 13.39 -0.01
C ASP A 134 -0.76 11.92 -0.18
N ILE A 135 -0.47 11.27 0.94
CA ILE A 135 -0.11 9.84 0.97
C ILE A 135 -1.28 9.08 1.60
N ILE A 136 -1.71 8.02 0.92
CA ILE A 136 -2.77 7.13 1.38
C ILE A 136 -2.20 5.74 1.40
N VAL A 137 -1.95 5.23 2.60
CA VAL A 137 -1.49 3.86 2.80
C VAL A 137 -2.71 3.02 3.06
N ILE A 138 -2.93 2.01 2.25
CA ILE A 138 -4.08 1.14 2.38
C ILE A 138 -3.63 -0.17 2.98
N GLY A 139 -4.14 -0.41 4.19
CA GLY A 139 -3.96 -1.63 4.92
C GLY A 139 -5.14 -2.57 4.84
N VAL A 140 -4.91 -3.76 5.37
CA VAL A 140 -5.96 -4.69 5.77
C VAL A 140 -5.81 -4.99 7.25
N SER A 141 -6.94 -5.00 7.95
CA SER A 141 -7.08 -5.45 9.33
C SER A 141 -8.09 -6.60 9.43
N GLY A 142 -8.08 -7.30 10.57
CA GLY A 142 -9.04 -8.36 10.87
C GLY A 142 -10.39 -7.78 11.29
N GLY A 143 -11.41 -7.98 10.46
CA GLY A 143 -12.79 -7.61 10.76
C GLY A 143 -13.56 -8.63 11.60
N PRO A 144 -14.84 -8.35 11.90
CA PRO A 144 -15.72 -9.32 12.55
C PRO A 144 -15.71 -10.66 11.79
N SER A 145 -15.57 -11.76 12.53
CA SER A 145 -15.47 -13.12 11.97
C SER A 145 -14.26 -13.36 11.06
N GLY A 146 -13.19 -12.57 11.20
CA GLY A 146 -11.92 -12.78 10.49
C GLY A 146 -11.94 -12.35 9.02
N GLN A 147 -12.97 -11.61 8.58
CA GLN A 147 -13.01 -11.07 7.22
C GLN A 147 -12.03 -9.91 7.08
N PRO A 148 -11.29 -9.81 5.95
CA PRO A 148 -10.40 -8.68 5.73
C PRO A 148 -11.19 -7.38 5.61
N ILE A 149 -10.79 -6.35 6.35
CA ILE A 149 -11.32 -5.01 6.20
C ILE A 149 -10.22 -4.11 5.67
N TYR A 150 -10.48 -3.44 4.56
CA TYR A 150 -9.59 -2.45 3.99
C TYR A 150 -9.76 -1.12 4.71
N GLN A 151 -8.66 -0.57 5.20
CA GLN A 151 -8.65 0.67 5.98
C GLN A 151 -7.45 1.54 5.54
N PRO A 152 -7.62 2.86 5.43
CA PRO A 152 -6.54 3.75 5.03
C PRO A 152 -5.89 4.43 6.24
N LEU A 153 -4.58 4.61 6.17
CA LEU A 153 -3.85 5.63 6.92
C LEU A 153 -3.56 6.79 5.98
N ILE A 154 -4.05 7.97 6.34
CA ILE A 154 -4.05 9.13 5.47
C ILE A 154 -3.12 10.19 6.04
N TYR A 155 -2.19 10.64 5.20
CA TYR A 155 -1.20 11.65 5.53
C TYR A 155 -1.43 12.87 4.65
N ILE A 156 -1.79 13.99 5.28
CA ILE A 156 -2.04 15.25 4.60
C ILE A 156 -0.73 16.01 4.46
N THR A 157 -0.46 16.45 3.24
CA THR A 157 0.77 17.17 2.90
C THR A 157 0.53 18.67 2.86
N SER A 158 1.42 19.40 3.51
CA SER A 158 1.45 20.86 3.53
C SER A 158 2.73 21.39 2.86
N LYS A 159 2.95 22.71 2.94
CA LYS A 159 4.17 23.33 2.42
C LYS A 159 5.42 22.88 3.20
N THR A 160 5.27 22.61 4.49
CA THR A 160 6.38 22.47 5.44
C THR A 160 6.47 21.10 6.09
N LYS A 161 5.40 20.29 6.05
CA LYS A 161 5.36 18.96 6.66
C LYS A 161 4.32 18.05 6.04
N ILE A 162 4.48 16.76 6.29
CA ILE A 162 3.47 15.72 6.10
C ILE A 162 2.96 15.33 7.49
N THR A 163 1.64 15.24 7.67
CA THR A 163 1.04 14.95 8.99
C THR A 163 0.01 13.84 8.85
N PHE A 164 0.02 12.89 9.77
CA PHE A 164 -1.05 11.90 9.90
C PHE A 164 -2.39 12.58 10.23
N ASP A 165 -3.42 12.34 9.43
CA ASP A 165 -4.77 12.82 9.68
C ASP A 165 -5.58 11.70 10.33
N GLN A 166 -5.53 11.72 11.67
CA GLN A 166 -6.23 10.76 12.52
C GLN A 166 -7.74 10.80 12.28
N THR A 167 -8.34 11.98 12.23
CA THR A 167 -9.79 12.13 12.07
C THR A 167 -10.27 11.51 10.77
N LEU A 168 -9.55 11.75 9.68
CA LEU A 168 -9.91 11.20 8.38
C LEU A 168 -9.65 9.69 8.32
N SER A 169 -8.52 9.22 8.84
CA SER A 169 -8.19 7.78 8.88
C SER A 169 -9.21 7.00 9.71
N ASP A 170 -9.60 7.51 10.88
CA ASP A 170 -10.61 6.91 11.75
C ASP A 170 -12.01 6.94 11.09
N LEU A 171 -12.39 8.06 10.47
CA LEU A 171 -13.67 8.19 9.77
C LEU A 171 -13.80 7.15 8.65
N MET A 172 -12.74 6.99 7.85
CA MET A 172 -12.73 5.99 6.78
C MET A 172 -12.74 4.57 7.37
N SER A 173 -12.04 4.33 8.47
CA SER A 173 -11.96 3.01 9.10
C SER A 173 -13.31 2.48 9.62
N GLN A 174 -14.26 3.37 9.94
CA GLN A 174 -15.63 3.01 10.33
C GLN A 174 -16.47 2.44 9.17
N GLY A 175 -16.04 2.63 7.92
CA GLY A 175 -16.76 2.18 6.74
C GLY A 175 -16.78 0.67 6.51
N ASN A 176 -15.93 -0.11 7.22
CA ASN A 176 -15.82 -1.57 7.12
C ASN A 176 -15.78 -2.08 5.67
N TYR A 177 -14.91 -1.49 4.84
CA TYR A 177 -14.84 -1.83 3.41
C TYR A 177 -14.30 -3.24 3.20
N ALA A 178 -15.12 -4.10 2.60
CA ALA A 178 -14.74 -5.47 2.29
C ALA A 178 -13.79 -5.57 1.08
N THR A 179 -13.73 -4.50 0.27
CA THR A 179 -12.90 -4.47 -0.94
C THR A 179 -12.16 -3.14 -1.12
N MET A 180 -11.00 -3.21 -1.78
CA MET A 180 -10.20 -2.03 -2.14
C MET A 180 -10.98 -1.00 -2.97
N PRO A 181 -11.76 -1.37 -4.02
CA PRO A 181 -12.50 -0.38 -4.81
C PRO A 181 -13.56 0.37 -4.02
N GLU A 182 -14.22 -0.26 -3.05
CA GLU A 182 -15.20 0.40 -2.17
C GLU A 182 -14.53 1.46 -1.31
N LEU A 183 -13.40 1.12 -0.69
CA LEU A 183 -12.60 2.07 0.08
C LEU A 183 -12.16 3.26 -0.79
N LEU A 184 -11.57 3.00 -1.96
CA LEU A 184 -11.10 4.07 -2.86
C LEU A 184 -12.24 5.00 -3.27
N LYS A 185 -13.41 4.45 -3.60
CA LYS A 185 -14.61 5.24 -3.94
C LYS A 185 -15.11 6.06 -2.76
N ALA A 186 -14.94 5.58 -1.53
CA ALA A 186 -15.30 6.34 -0.34
C ALA A 186 -14.30 7.49 -0.10
N ILE A 187 -13.00 7.25 -0.24
CA ILE A 187 -11.96 8.28 -0.16
C ILE A 187 -12.25 9.41 -1.15
N ASP A 188 -12.63 9.07 -2.40
CA ASP A 188 -13.00 10.04 -3.43
C ASP A 188 -14.16 10.97 -3.02
N ARG A 189 -15.06 10.48 -2.17
CA ARG A 189 -16.25 11.21 -1.72
C ARG A 189 -15.98 12.11 -0.52
N VAL A 190 -14.98 11.78 0.29
CA VAL A 190 -14.65 12.58 1.46
C VAL A 190 -13.81 13.78 1.02
N GLY A 191 -14.41 14.97 1.15
CA GLY A 191 -13.67 16.22 1.09
C GLY A 191 -12.90 16.41 2.39
N VAL A 192 -11.59 16.50 2.32
CA VAL A 192 -10.77 16.93 3.46
C VAL A 192 -11.08 18.41 3.66
N LYS A 193 -11.57 18.79 4.83
CA LYS A 193 -11.55 20.21 5.19
C LYS A 193 -10.07 20.54 5.37
N PRO A 194 -9.47 21.44 4.57
CA PRO A 194 -8.06 21.77 4.74
C PRO A 194 -7.82 22.14 6.20
N PRO A 195 -6.66 21.76 6.79
CA PRO A 195 -6.29 22.30 8.09
C PRO A 195 -6.39 23.82 7.99
N PRO A 196 -6.90 24.51 9.04
CA PRO A 196 -6.94 25.97 9.03
C PRO A 196 -5.56 26.46 8.60
N ALA A 197 -5.53 27.40 7.65
CA ALA A 197 -4.28 28.01 7.26
C ALA A 197 -3.61 28.49 8.54
N SER A 198 -2.43 27.96 8.85
CA SER A 198 -1.57 28.62 9.82
C SER A 198 -1.20 29.94 9.17
N ASP A 199 -1.69 31.04 9.72
CA ASP A 199 -1.29 32.38 9.35
C ASP A 199 0.20 32.55 9.66
N GLU A 200 1.07 32.15 8.72
CA GLU A 200 2.49 32.56 8.61
C GLU A 200 2.90 32.70 7.14
#